data_AF-A0A1N6EDU0-F1
#
_entry.id   AF-A0A1N6EDU0-F1
#
_cell.length_a   1.000
_cell.length_b   1.000
_cell.length_c   1.000
_cell.angle_alpha   90.00
_cell.angle_beta   90.00
_cell.angle_gamma   90.00
#
_symmetry.space_group_name_H-M   'P 1'
#
loop_
_entity.id
_entity.type
_entity.pdbx_description
1 polymer ?
#
loop_
_entity_poly.entity_id
_entity_poly.type
_entity_poly.pdbx_seq_one_letter_code
_entity_poly.pdbx_strand_id
1 'polypeptide(L)'
;MNRIFASQTCTMTELREPQKVLDRANGKPVAIMKNSRVVGYLVPESATPEEEPRVATREEVLESLERRRSVNQPVLDYLKDK
;
A
#
# COMPACT_ATOMS: atom_id res chain seq x y z
N MET A 1 -10.73 15.77 -3.14
CA MET A 1 -10.93 14.36 -3.51
C MET A 1 -9.99 13.54 -2.63
N ASN A 2 -10.49 12.70 -1.73
CA ASN A 2 -9.59 11.88 -0.90
C ASN A 2 -8.88 10.86 -1.79
N ARG A 3 -7.55 10.76 -1.64
CA ARG A 3 -6.75 9.77 -2.38
C ARG A 3 -7.14 8.38 -1.89
N ILE A 4 -7.55 7.51 -2.82
CA ILE A 4 -7.85 6.11 -2.54
C ILE A 4 -6.52 5.35 -2.60
N PHE A 5 -6.21 4.56 -1.56
CA PHE A 5 -4.95 3.80 -1.45
C PHE A 5 -5.04 2.37 -1.99
N ALA A 6 -6.08 2.07 -2.76
CA ALA A 6 -6.30 0.78 -3.41
C ALA A 6 -6.73 0.98 -4.86
N SER A 7 -6.33 0.06 -5.73
CA SER A 7 -6.67 0.07 -7.16
C SER A 7 -8.06 -0.49 -7.46
N GLN A 8 -8.66 -1.19 -6.50
CA GLN A 8 -9.98 -1.79 -6.59
C GLN A 8 -10.89 -1.28 -5.48
N THR A 9 -12.19 -1.31 -5.74
CA THR A 9 -13.21 -0.88 -4.79
C THR A 9 -14.31 -1.94 -4.66
N CYS A 10 -14.94 -2.00 -3.48
CA CYS A 10 -16.18 -2.71 -3.25
C CYS A 10 -17.14 -1.85 -2.44
N THR A 11 -18.43 -2.11 -2.54
CA THR A 11 -19.47 -1.47 -1.74
C THR A 11 -19.70 -2.21 -0.43
N MET A 12 -20.35 -1.55 0.54
CA MET A 12 -20.80 -2.19 1.78
C MET A 12 -21.71 -3.41 1.55
N THR A 13 -22.46 -3.44 0.46
CA THR A 13 -23.35 -4.57 0.14
C THR A 13 -22.56 -5.77 -0.37
N GLU A 14 -21.54 -5.54 -1.20
CA GLU A 14 -20.65 -6.62 -1.67
C GLU A 14 -19.86 -7.28 -0.53
N LEU A 15 -19.55 -6.54 0.53
CA LEU A 15 -18.91 -7.09 1.74
C LEU A 15 -19.76 -8.11 2.50
N ARG A 16 -21.04 -8.27 2.18
CA ARG A 16 -21.85 -9.38 2.72
C ARG A 16 -21.35 -10.73 2.21
N GLU A 17 -20.63 -10.75 1.08
CA GLU A 17 -19.99 -11.94 0.51
C GLU A 17 -18.47 -11.72 0.37
N PRO A 18 -17.71 -11.66 1.49
CA PRO A 18 -16.31 -11.26 1.49
C PRO A 18 -15.41 -12.18 0.64
N GLN A 19 -15.75 -13.48 0.54
CA GLN A 19 -15.06 -14.44 -0.32
C GLN A 19 -15.00 -13.96 -1.79
N LYS A 20 -16.15 -13.55 -2.35
CA LYS A 20 -16.22 -13.08 -3.75
C LYS A 20 -15.43 -11.79 -3.95
N VAL A 21 -15.35 -10.94 -2.92
CA VAL A 21 -14.52 -9.73 -2.95
C VAL A 21 -13.05 -10.11 -3.01
N LEU A 22 -12.59 -11.07 -2.19
CA LEU A 22 -11.21 -11.54 -2.16
C LEU A 22 -10.79 -12.28 -3.44
N ASP A 23 -11.65 -13.15 -3.98
CA ASP A 23 -11.36 -13.89 -5.22
C ASP A 23 -11.13 -12.92 -6.40
N ARG A 24 -11.99 -11.91 -6.51
CA ARG A 24 -11.84 -10.82 -7.49
C ARG A 24 -10.63 -9.93 -7.20
N ALA A 25 -10.24 -9.81 -5.93
CA ALA A 25 -9.11 -9.00 -5.51
C ALA A 25 -7.78 -9.53 -6.04
N ASN A 26 -7.68 -10.84 -6.24
CA ASN A 26 -6.50 -11.52 -6.77
C ASN A 26 -5.21 -11.07 -6.05
N GLY A 27 -5.26 -11.09 -4.72
CA GLY A 27 -4.15 -10.69 -3.85
C GLY A 27 -3.87 -9.19 -3.76
N LYS A 28 -4.73 -8.31 -4.30
CA LYS A 28 -4.58 -6.84 -4.19
C LYS A 28 -5.48 -6.25 -3.10
N PRO A 29 -5.09 -5.14 -2.46
CA PRO A 29 -5.97 -4.42 -1.54
C PRO A 29 -7.23 -3.86 -2.23
N VAL A 30 -8.36 -3.87 -1.52
CA VAL A 30 -9.66 -3.35 -1.97
C VAL A 30 -10.16 -2.26 -1.04
N ALA A 31 -10.54 -1.10 -1.59
CA ALA A 31 -11.16 -0.01 -0.83
C ALA A 31 -12.67 -0.24 -0.66
N ILE A 32 -13.15 -0.09 0.57
CA ILE A 32 -14.56 -0.24 0.90
C ILE A 32 -15.24 1.13 0.80
N MET A 33 -16.28 1.22 -0.04
CA MET A 33 -16.98 2.46 -0.36
C MET A 33 -18.36 2.50 0.30
N LYS A 34 -18.70 3.64 0.92
CA LYS A 34 -20.04 3.99 1.42
C LYS A 34 -20.34 5.45 1.10
N ASN A 35 -21.44 5.72 0.41
CA ASN A 35 -21.87 7.09 0.03
C ASN A 35 -20.73 7.89 -0.63
N SER A 36 -20.08 7.29 -1.63
CA SER A 36 -18.94 7.87 -2.37
C SER A 36 -17.72 8.22 -1.50
N ARG A 37 -17.59 7.62 -0.32
CA ARG A 37 -16.43 7.79 0.58
C ARG A 37 -15.80 6.44 0.91
N VAL A 38 -14.47 6.40 0.99
CA VAL A 38 -13.75 5.25 1.52
C VAL A 38 -14.01 5.18 3.02
N VAL A 39 -14.51 4.04 3.49
CA VAL A 39 -14.76 3.77 4.92
C VAL A 39 -13.81 2.74 5.50
N GLY A 40 -13.05 2.03 4.66
CA GLY A 40 -12.07 1.04 5.09
C GLY A 40 -11.35 0.40 3.91
N TYR A 41 -10.46 -0.54 4.24
CA TYR A 41 -9.75 -1.36 3.27
C TYR A 41 -9.83 -2.81 3.68
N LEU A 42 -9.98 -3.70 2.69
CA LEU A 42 -9.81 -5.14 2.82
C LEU A 42 -8.48 -5.50 2.18
N VAL A 43 -7.58 -6.09 2.97
CA VAL A 43 -6.23 -6.46 2.52
C VAL A 43 -6.11 -7.98 2.57
N PRO A 44 -5.90 -8.67 1.44
CA PRO A 44 -5.62 -10.10 1.42
C PRO A 44 -4.32 -10.41 2.18
N GLU A 45 -4.23 -11.57 2.81
CA GLU A 45 -3.03 -12.03 3.52
C GLU A 45 -1.79 -12.05 2.62
N SER A 46 -1.95 -12.41 1.34
CA SER A 46 -0.86 -12.37 0.35
C SER A 46 -0.26 -10.97 0.13
N ALA A 47 -0.97 -9.91 0.54
CA ALA A 47 -0.52 -8.52 0.48
C ALA A 47 -0.14 -7.96 1.86
N THR A 48 -0.29 -8.75 2.92
CA THR A 48 0.22 -8.39 4.25
C THR A 48 1.68 -8.78 4.38
N PRO A 49 2.48 -8.06 5.19
CA PRO A 49 3.84 -8.48 5.51
C PRO A 49 3.86 -9.89 6.10
N GLU A 50 4.81 -10.73 5.68
CA GLU A 50 4.99 -12.09 6.22
C GLU A 50 5.49 -12.08 7.68
N GLU A 51 6.20 -11.03 8.06
CA GLU A 51 6.74 -10.85 9.41
C GLU A 51 6.16 -9.59 10.06
N GLU A 52 6.04 -9.62 11.39
CA GLU A 52 5.68 -8.43 12.15
C GLU A 52 6.69 -7.30 11.88
N PRO A 53 6.23 -6.08 11.59
CA PRO A 53 7.12 -4.95 11.40
C PRO A 53 7.98 -4.72 12.64
N ARG A 54 9.30 -4.71 12.47
CA ARG A 54 10.26 -4.34 13.52
C ARG A 54 11.00 -3.06 13.16
N VAL A 55 11.59 -2.44 14.18
CA VAL A 55 12.48 -1.30 13.98
C VAL A 55 13.75 -1.78 13.26
N ALA A 56 14.14 -1.06 12.20
CA ALA A 56 15.37 -1.31 11.48
C ALA A 56 16.58 -0.77 12.25
N THR A 57 17.70 -1.46 12.20
CA THR A 57 18.97 -0.96 12.75
C THR A 57 19.54 0.14 11.87
N ARG A 58 20.51 0.90 12.40
CA ARG A 58 21.19 1.94 11.63
C ARG A 58 21.88 1.37 10.39
N GLU A 59 22.51 0.21 10.52
CA GLU A 59 23.22 -0.48 9.47
C GLU A 59 22.26 -0.88 8.34
N GLU A 60 21.11 -1.47 8.68
CA GLU A 60 20.06 -1.85 7.72
C GLU A 60 19.51 -0.64 6.96
N VAL A 61 19.36 0.49 7.66
CA VAL A 61 18.92 1.75 7.03
C VAL A 61 19.98 2.26 6.06
N LEU A 62 21.26 2.28 6.45
CA LEU A 62 22.35 2.74 5.59
C LEU A 62 22.50 1.88 4.34
N GLU A 63 22.41 0.55 4.48
CA GLU A 63 22.43 -0.39 3.36
C GLU A 63 21.25 -0.15 2.40
N SER A 64 20.06 0.03 2.96
CA SER A 64 18.84 0.34 2.22
C SER A 64 18.93 1.65 1.42
N LEU A 65 19.59 2.67 1.98
CA LEU A 65 19.85 3.94 1.32
C LEU A 65 20.85 3.79 0.17
N GLU A 66 21.96 3.08 0.39
CA GLU A 66 22.99 2.87 -0.63
C GLU A 66 22.45 2.03 -1.79
N ARG A 67 21.71 0.95 -1.50
CA ARG A 67 21.05 0.12 -2.52
C ARG A 67 20.07 0.89 -3.41
N ARG A 68 19.40 1.91 -2.87
CA ARG A 68 18.46 2.76 -3.61
C ARG A 68 19.08 4.04 -4.15
N ARG A 69 20.39 4.25 -4.00
CA ARG A 69 21.10 5.46 -4.45
C ARG A 69 20.75 5.81 -5.89
N SER A 70 20.86 4.87 -6.83
CA SER A 70 20.60 5.12 -8.25
C SER A 70 19.16 5.57 -8.55
N VAL A 71 18.18 5.05 -7.80
CA VAL A 71 16.77 5.41 -7.93
C VAL A 71 16.50 6.79 -7.32
N ASN A 72 17.15 7.08 -6.18
CA ASN A 72 16.91 8.30 -5.42
C ASN A 72 17.72 9.50 -5.95
N GLN A 73 18.85 9.26 -6.62
CA GLN A 73 19.80 10.29 -7.06
C GLN A 73 19.16 11.42 -7.90
N PRO A 74 18.27 11.14 -8.88
CA PRO A 74 17.63 12.20 -9.66
C PRO A 74 16.80 13.16 -8.80
N VAL A 75 16.11 12.64 -7.78
CA VAL A 75 15.33 13.46 -6.85
C VAL A 75 16.26 14.28 -5.97
N LEU A 76 17.35 13.69 -5.49
CA LEU A 76 18.34 14.38 -4.65
C LEU A 76 19.03 15.52 -5.41
N ASP A 77 19.35 15.32 -6.69
CA ASP A 77 19.98 16.37 -7.50
C ASP A 77 19.01 17.52 -7.77
N TYR A 78 17.75 17.22 -8.07
CA TYR A 78 16.70 18.25 -8.17
C TYR A 78 16.55 19.08 -6.88
N LEU A 79 16.69 18.44 -5.72
CA LEU A 79 16.57 19.12 -4.43
C LEU A 79 17.79 19.98 -4.07
N LYS A 80 18.95 19.77 -4.69
CA LYS A 80 20.14 20.63 -4.48
C LYS A 80 20.02 21.97 -5.20
N ASP A 81 19.26 22.01 -6.29
CA ASP A 81 19.08 23.20 -7.13
C ASP A 81 17.94 24.12 -6.63
N LYS A 82 17.33 23.78 -5.49
CA LYS A 82 16.28 24.56 -4.80
C LYS A 82 16.76 25.06 -3.45
#